data_AF-A0A7J9FNS8-F1
#
_entry.id   AF-A0A7J9FNS8-F1
#
_cell.length_a   1.000
_cell.length_b   1.000
_cell.length_c   1.000
_cell.angle_alpha   90.00
_cell.angle_beta   90.00
_cell.angle_gamma   90.00
#
_symmetry.space_group_name_H-M   'P 1'
#
loop_
_entity.id
_entity.type
_entity.pdbx_description
1 polymer ?
#
loop_
_entity_poly.entity_id
_entity_poly.type
_entity_poly.pdbx_seq_one_letter_code
_entity_poly.pdbx_strand_id
1 'polypeptide(L)'
;MELEEEEKDLQLSLKTLSLFVLPALRDLPRLLLQGSSSTLQQLRIHFCQNLSVLPAWLPNLTSLQKLEIFNCFNLWALPEGIDRLTNLRELRIYGCPELSKRYRENGGEDWHKIAHIQKVDIC
;
A
#
# COMPACT_ATOMS: atom_id res chain seq x y z
N MET A 1 14.54 11.48 28.73
CA MET A 1 14.98 11.88 27.38
C MET A 1 14.84 10.63 26.54
N GLU A 2 13.94 10.53 25.59
CA GLU A 2 13.42 11.55 24.69
C GLU A 2 11.90 11.44 24.53
N LEU A 3 11.35 12.53 24.01
CA LEU A 3 9.94 12.89 23.91
C LEU A 3 9.13 11.79 23.19
N GLU A 4 8.29 11.08 23.94
CA GLU A 4 7.05 10.56 23.36
C GLU A 4 6.22 11.80 23.04
N GLU A 5 6.41 12.34 21.83
CA GLU A 5 5.47 13.32 21.30
C GLU A 5 4.09 12.67 21.31
N GLU A 6 3.22 13.15 22.20
CA GLU A 6 1.77 12.94 22.13
C GLU A 6 1.28 13.53 20.81
N GLU A 7 1.48 12.77 19.74
CA GLU A 7 0.97 13.04 18.41
C GLU A 7 -0.55 12.88 18.51
N LYS A 8 -1.23 14.00 18.83
CA LYS A 8 -2.69 14.10 18.93
C LYS A 8 -3.33 13.19 17.89
N ASP A 9 -4.16 12.24 18.35
CA ASP A 9 -4.96 11.34 17.52
C ASP A 9 -5.68 12.16 16.45
N LEU A 10 -5.06 12.30 15.28
CA LEU A 10 -5.61 13.03 14.16
C LEU A 10 -6.67 12.13 13.55
N GLN A 11 -7.85 12.05 14.16
CA GLN A 11 -8.89 11.18 13.66
C GLN A 11 -9.53 11.81 12.42
N LEU A 12 -9.17 11.26 11.27
CA LEU A 12 -9.73 11.56 9.97
C LEU A 12 -10.69 10.43 9.57
N SER A 13 -11.50 10.70 8.56
CA SER A 13 -12.54 9.77 8.09
C SER A 13 -12.43 9.47 6.60
N LEU A 14 -11.23 9.56 6.02
CA LEU A 14 -11.03 9.25 4.61
C LEU A 14 -11.37 7.78 4.36
N LYS A 15 -12.16 7.54 3.31
CA LYS A 15 -12.46 6.19 2.80
C LYS A 15 -11.57 5.82 1.62
N THR A 16 -11.16 6.82 0.84
CA THR A 16 -10.38 6.63 -0.37
C THR A 16 -9.29 7.69 -0.44
N LEU A 17 -8.06 7.25 -0.68
CA LEU A 17 -6.94 8.11 -1.04
C LEU A 17 -6.40 7.70 -2.41
N SER A 18 -6.27 8.67 -3.32
CA SER A 18 -5.65 8.46 -4.62
C SER A 18 -4.44 9.39 -4.76
N LEU A 19 -3.28 8.80 -5.00
CA LEU A 19 -2.02 9.48 -5.28
C LEU A 19 -1.75 9.34 -6.77
N PHE A 20 -1.79 10.45 -7.51
CA PHE A 20 -1.71 10.45 -8.97
C PHE A 20 -0.61 11.39 -9.44
N VAL A 21 0.34 10.86 -10.23
CA VAL A 21 1.41 11.61 -10.88
C VAL A 21 2.15 12.51 -9.88
N LEU A 22 2.79 11.87 -8.90
CA LEU A 22 3.60 12.55 -7.89
C LEU A 22 5.07 12.22 -8.13
N PRO A 23 5.77 12.97 -9.00
CA PRO A 23 7.15 12.65 -9.39
C PRO A 23 8.13 12.77 -8.23
N ALA A 24 7.84 13.55 -7.20
CA ALA A 24 8.69 13.69 -6.01
C ALA A 24 8.30 12.77 -4.85
N LEU A 25 7.23 11.96 -4.98
CA LEU A 25 6.75 11.10 -3.89
C LEU A 25 7.75 9.97 -3.65
N ARG A 26 8.36 9.99 -2.47
CA ARG A 26 9.29 8.94 -1.99
C ARG A 26 8.71 8.13 -0.84
N ASP A 27 7.70 8.66 -0.17
CA ASP A 27 6.97 8.00 0.91
C ASP A 27 5.51 8.43 0.87
N LEU A 28 4.62 7.61 1.43
CA LEU A 28 3.20 7.92 1.53
C LEU A 28 2.94 8.99 2.60
N PRO A 29 1.87 9.80 2.49
CA PRO A 29 1.55 10.83 3.47
C PRO A 29 1.12 10.19 4.80
N ARG A 30 2.11 9.90 5.67
CA ARG A 30 1.95 9.13 6.90
C ARG A 30 0.84 9.68 7.80
N LEU A 31 0.87 10.98 8.11
CA LEU A 31 -0.12 11.61 9.01
C LEU A 31 -1.55 11.46 8.48
N LEU A 32 -1.74 11.61 7.18
CA LEU A 32 -3.05 11.49 6.53
C LEU A 32 -3.60 10.05 6.63
N LEU A 33 -2.72 9.08 6.42
CA LEU A 33 -3.05 7.67 6.40
C LEU A 33 -3.23 7.08 7.80
N GLN A 34 -2.36 7.42 8.76
CA GLN A 34 -2.51 7.03 10.17
C GLN A 34 -3.80 7.59 10.74
N GLY A 35 -4.11 8.86 10.45
CA GLY A 35 -5.33 9.48 10.90
C GLY A 35 -6.62 8.85 10.36
N SER A 36 -6.54 8.15 9.22
CA SER A 36 -7.67 7.44 8.61
C SER A 36 -7.54 5.92 8.70
N SER A 37 -6.69 5.38 9.57
CA SER A 37 -6.34 3.95 9.61
C SER A 37 -7.56 3.03 9.80
N SER A 38 -8.56 3.47 10.57
CA SER A 38 -9.81 2.76 10.84
C SER A 38 -10.95 3.06 9.86
N THR A 39 -10.73 3.90 8.84
CA THR A 39 -11.78 4.29 7.88
C THR A 39 -11.36 4.12 6.42
N LEU A 40 -10.06 4.12 6.14
CA LEU A 40 -9.54 4.06 4.79
C LEU A 40 -9.76 2.66 4.21
N GLN A 41 -10.59 2.60 3.17
CA GLN A 41 -10.96 1.37 2.48
C GLN A 41 -10.20 1.19 1.18
N GLN A 42 -9.77 2.28 0.53
CA GLN A 42 -9.12 2.23 -0.78
C GLN A 42 -7.88 3.14 -0.82
N LEU A 43 -6.75 2.55 -1.22
CA LEU A 43 -5.51 3.27 -1.51
C LEU A 43 -5.14 3.02 -2.97
N ARG A 44 -4.99 4.10 -3.74
CA ARG A 44 -4.61 4.05 -5.15
C ARG A 44 -3.33 4.85 -5.37
N ILE A 45 -2.33 4.23 -6.00
CA ILE A 45 -1.01 4.82 -6.23
C ILE A 45 -0.67 4.68 -7.71
N HIS A 46 -0.78 5.78 -8.45
CA HIS A 46 -0.62 5.78 -9.90
C HIS A 46 0.52 6.71 -10.32
N PHE A 47 1.38 6.23 -11.22
CA PHE A 47 2.45 7.03 -11.85
C PHE A 47 3.41 7.70 -10.85
N CYS A 48 3.72 7.05 -9.72
CA CYS A 48 4.62 7.58 -8.69
C CYS A 48 6.02 6.96 -8.83
N GLN A 49 6.83 7.49 -9.75
CA GLN A 49 8.08 6.84 -10.14
C GLN A 49 9.18 6.85 -9.09
N ASN A 50 9.18 7.79 -8.14
CA ASN A 50 10.22 7.84 -7.10
C ASN A 50 9.87 7.01 -5.85
N LEU A 51 8.71 6.33 -5.85
CA LEU A 51 8.31 5.43 -4.79
C LEU A 51 8.89 4.04 -5.10
N SER A 52 9.88 3.62 -4.31
CA SER A 52 10.58 2.34 -4.51
C SER A 52 10.09 1.21 -3.62
N VAL A 53 9.53 1.54 -2.45
CA VAL A 53 8.96 0.59 -1.49
C VAL A 53 7.75 1.23 -0.81
N LEU A 54 6.75 0.43 -0.46
CA LEU A 54 5.67 0.88 0.41
C LEU A 54 6.11 0.84 1.88
N PRO A 55 5.72 1.81 2.70
CA PRO A 55 6.22 1.93 4.06
C PRO A 55 5.79 0.77 4.97
N ALA A 56 6.68 0.35 5.87
CA ALA A 56 6.46 -0.77 6.79
C ALA A 56 5.28 -0.59 7.78
N TRP A 57 4.80 0.63 7.96
CA TRP A 57 3.62 0.93 8.79
C TRP A 57 2.29 0.79 8.04
N LEU A 58 2.30 0.59 6.72
CA LEU A 58 1.08 0.44 5.90
C LEU A 58 0.15 -0.71 6.37
N PRO A 59 0.64 -1.86 6.88
CA PRO A 59 -0.23 -2.88 7.47
C PRO A 59 -1.09 -2.41 8.64
N ASN A 60 -0.82 -1.23 9.22
CA ASN A 60 -1.67 -0.63 10.27
C ASN A 60 -2.98 -0.05 9.72
N LEU A 61 -3.16 0.01 8.39
CA LEU A 61 -4.40 0.42 7.73
C LEU A 61 -5.43 -0.72 7.78
N THR A 62 -5.91 -1.06 8.97
CA THR A 62 -6.71 -2.26 9.25
C THR A 62 -8.05 -2.29 8.51
N SER A 63 -8.56 -1.15 8.05
CA SER A 63 -9.80 -1.06 7.26
C SER A 63 -9.61 -1.16 5.76
N LEU A 64 -8.37 -1.28 5.28
CA LEU A 64 -8.06 -1.29 3.85
C LEU A 64 -8.65 -2.52 3.16
N GLN A 65 -9.48 -2.30 2.15
CA GLN A 65 -10.17 -3.33 1.37
C GLN A 65 -9.63 -3.44 -0.05
N LYS A 66 -9.07 -2.36 -0.59
CA LYS A 66 -8.50 -2.31 -1.93
C LYS A 66 -7.18 -1.55 -1.95
N LEU A 67 -6.16 -2.19 -2.54
CA LEU A 67 -4.88 -1.58 -2.89
C LEU A 67 -4.70 -1.65 -4.41
N GLU A 68 -4.51 -0.49 -5.04
CA GLU A 68 -4.30 -0.37 -6.49
C GLU A 68 -2.99 0.36 -6.74
N ILE A 69 -2.11 -0.25 -7.54
CA ILE A 69 -0.80 0.27 -7.88
C ILE A 69 -0.64 0.20 -9.40
N PHE A 70 -0.57 1.35 -10.06
CA PHE A 70 -0.46 1.43 -11.52
C PHE A 70 0.77 2.23 -11.95
N ASN A 71 1.51 1.71 -12.92
CA ASN A 71 2.63 2.39 -13.58
C ASN A 71 3.65 3.01 -12.60
N CYS A 72 4.02 2.28 -11.55
CA CYS A 72 5.07 2.67 -10.60
C CYS A 72 6.31 1.81 -10.86
N PHE A 73 7.18 2.24 -11.78
CA PHE A 73 8.22 1.37 -12.36
C PHE A 73 9.34 1.01 -11.38
N ASN A 74 9.65 1.89 -10.43
CA ASN A 74 10.71 1.66 -9.44
C ASN A 74 10.21 0.96 -8.18
N LEU A 75 8.89 0.80 -8.04
CA LEU A 75 8.29 0.10 -6.90
C LEU A 75 8.53 -1.40 -7.07
N TRP A 76 9.30 -2.00 -6.16
CA TRP A 76 9.75 -3.39 -6.30
C TRP A 76 9.19 -4.33 -5.25
N ALA A 77 8.65 -3.83 -4.14
CA ALA A 77 8.07 -4.64 -3.07
C ALA A 77 6.85 -3.97 -2.39
N LEU A 78 5.90 -4.80 -1.95
CA LEU A 78 4.86 -4.43 -0.98
C LEU A 78 5.49 -4.39 0.44
N PRO A 79 4.84 -3.76 1.44
CA PRO A 79 5.43 -3.67 2.77
C PRO A 79 5.55 -5.07 3.39
N GLU A 80 6.54 -5.24 4.25
CA GLU A 80 6.57 -6.40 5.14
C GLU A 80 5.30 -6.41 6.00
N GLY A 81 4.71 -7.58 6.21
CA GLY A 81 3.45 -7.69 6.95
C GLY A 81 2.19 -7.41 6.12
N ILE A 82 2.26 -7.40 4.78
CA ILE A 82 1.06 -7.27 3.91
C ILE A 82 -0.02 -8.32 4.23
N ASP A 83 0.38 -9.48 4.72
CA ASP A 83 -0.47 -10.57 5.23
C ASP A 83 -1.30 -10.19 6.47
N ARG A 84 -0.93 -9.12 7.18
CA ARG A 84 -1.71 -8.57 8.30
C ARG A 84 -2.90 -7.74 7.85
N LEU A 85 -2.96 -7.35 6.59
CA LEU A 85 -4.11 -6.64 6.01
C LEU A 85 -5.27 -7.61 5.75
N THR A 86 -5.80 -8.20 6.81
CA THR A 86 -6.85 -9.24 6.76
C THR A 86 -8.16 -8.79 6.12
N ASN A 87 -8.41 -7.48 6.05
CA ASN A 87 -9.57 -6.91 5.35
C ASN A 87 -9.32 -6.62 3.87
N LEU A 88 -8.10 -6.79 3.36
CA LEU A 88 -7.74 -6.53 1.97
C LEU A 88 -8.37 -7.60 1.08
N ARG A 89 -9.34 -7.18 0.25
CA ARG A 89 -10.09 -8.07 -0.63
C ARG A 89 -9.61 -8.00 -2.07
N GLU A 90 -9.08 -6.85 -2.48
CA GLU A 90 -8.64 -6.61 -3.84
C GLU A 90 -7.25 -5.98 -3.89
N LEU A 91 -6.33 -6.65 -4.59
CA LEU A 91 -5.01 -6.14 -4.94
C LEU A 91 -4.90 -6.07 -6.46
N ARG A 92 -4.55 -4.89 -6.96
CA ARG A 92 -4.34 -4.63 -8.39
C ARG A 92 -2.96 -4.05 -8.61
N ILE A 93 -2.14 -4.71 -9.43
CA ILE A 93 -0.80 -4.26 -9.80
C ILE A 93 -0.68 -4.30 -11.32
N TYR A 94 -0.51 -3.15 -11.96
CA TYR A 94 -0.40 -3.09 -13.43
C TYR A 94 0.71 -2.16 -13.86
N GLY A 95 1.51 -2.59 -14.84
CA GLY A 95 2.61 -1.77 -15.34
C GLY A 95 3.67 -1.48 -14.27
N CYS A 96 3.84 -2.40 -13.32
CA CYS A 96 4.88 -2.33 -12.28
C CYS A 96 5.78 -3.57 -12.41
N PRO A 97 6.83 -3.56 -13.26
CA PRO A 97 7.54 -4.77 -13.68
C PRO A 97 8.14 -5.58 -12.53
N GLU A 98 8.80 -4.92 -11.59
CA GLU A 98 9.44 -5.57 -10.44
C GLU A 98 8.40 -6.20 -9.50
N LEU A 99 7.35 -5.45 -9.13
CA LEU A 99 6.23 -5.97 -8.35
C LEU A 99 5.54 -7.15 -9.07
N SER A 100 5.24 -7.01 -10.35
CA SER A 100 4.48 -8.01 -11.11
C SER A 100 5.25 -9.32 -11.20
N LYS A 101 6.57 -9.26 -11.38
CA LYS A 101 7.45 -10.44 -11.35
C LYS A 101 7.49 -11.07 -9.95
N ARG A 102 7.65 -10.26 -8.89
CA ARG A 102 7.78 -10.72 -7.49
C ARG A 102 6.51 -11.37 -6.96
N TYR A 103 5.35 -10.83 -7.33
CA TYR A 103 4.04 -11.27 -6.87
C TYR A 103 3.25 -12.06 -7.91
N ARG A 104 3.89 -12.51 -9.00
CA ARG A 104 3.24 -13.32 -10.02
C ARG A 104 2.59 -14.57 -9.42
N GLU A 105 1.34 -14.82 -9.80
CA GLU A 105 0.62 -16.03 -9.41
C GLU A 105 1.41 -17.29 -9.81
N ASN A 106 1.52 -18.26 -8.89
CA ASN A 106 2.16 -19.56 -9.11
C ASN A 106 3.62 -19.50 -9.59
N GLY A 107 4.37 -18.45 -9.24
CA GLY A 107 5.80 -18.42 -9.58
C GLY A 107 6.56 -17.14 -9.22
N GLY A 108 5.92 -16.21 -8.51
CA GLY A 108 6.58 -15.08 -7.85
C GLY A 108 7.11 -15.50 -6.47
N GLU A 109 8.29 -15.02 -6.11
CA GLU A 109 8.94 -15.32 -4.82
C GLU A 109 8.06 -14.98 -3.60
N ASP A 110 7.22 -13.95 -3.72
CA ASP A 110 6.41 -13.42 -2.62
C ASP A 110 4.90 -13.66 -2.80
N TRP A 111 4.49 -14.52 -3.75
CA TRP A 111 3.08 -14.86 -3.97
C TRP A 111 2.36 -15.31 -2.68
N HIS A 112 3.04 -16.11 -1.85
CA HIS A 112 2.51 -16.62 -0.59
C HIS A 112 2.07 -15.52 0.39
N LYS A 113 2.65 -14.32 0.30
CA LYS A 113 2.29 -13.17 1.16
C LYS A 113 0.94 -12.56 0.79
N ILE A 114 0.50 -12.71 -0.46
CA ILE A 114 -0.74 -12.11 -0.97
C ILE A 114 -1.79 -13.14 -1.38
N ALA A 115 -1.48 -14.43 -1.33
CA ALA A 115 -2.38 -15.52 -1.71
C ALA A 115 -3.67 -15.59 -0.85
N HIS A 116 -3.69 -14.92 0.31
CA HIS A 116 -4.87 -14.80 1.16
C HIS A 116 -5.91 -13.78 0.65
N ILE A 117 -5.53 -12.91 -0.31
CA ILE A 117 -6.39 -11.85 -0.86
C ILE A 117 -7.37 -12.47 -1.86
N GLN A 118 -8.66 -12.17 -1.72
CA GLN A 118 -9.74 -12.79 -2.50
C GLN A 118 -9.62 -12.54 -4.01
N LYS A 119 -9.19 -11.34 -4.39
CA LYS A 119 -9.03 -10.94 -5.78
C LYS A 119 -7.67 -10.30 -5.99
N VAL A 120 -6.81 -11.00 -6.72
CA VAL A 120 -5.50 -10.51 -7.11
C VAL A 120 -5.45 -10.41 -8.63
N ASP A 121 -5.12 -9.23 -9.14
CA ASP A 121 -4.96 -8.98 -10.57
C ASP A 121 -3.61 -8.29 -10.80
N ILE A 122 -2.71 -8.99 -11.50
CA ILE A 122 -1.31 -8.60 -11.70
C ILE A 122 -0.97 -8.76 -13.17
N CYS A 123 -0.62 -7.65 -13.84
CA CYS A 123 -0.32 -7.59 -15.27
C CYS A 123 0.90 -6.72 -15.62
#